data_AF-A0A538G965-F1
#
_entry.id   AF-A0A538G965-F1
#
_cell.length_a   1.000
_cell.length_b   1.000
_cell.length_c   1.000
_cell.angle_alpha   90.00
_cell.angle_beta   90.00
_cell.angle_gamma   90.00
#
_symmetry.space_group_name_H-M   'P 1'
#
loop_
_entity.id
_entity.type
_entity.pdbx_description
1 polymer ?
#
loop_
_entity_poly.entity_id
_entity_poly.type
_entity_poly.pdbx_seq_one_letter_code
_entity_poly.pdbx_strand_id
1 'polypeptide(L)'
;MDPHRLRAALAVAVVVVLTAAIPASATPTAVTFHLVGTHPPDADYHQGTFTAPSPLCPSGTWQGNGQGSRVFTCADGSGTFTANFSGEVEHTAGASGPWPITAGTGTYGALRGTGRATIDSSTGPNGNPIAFTDTWRGLVDFDNIAPTIKVRRPTATRLGKGRSYVLRLSFACPDNVAGNNVSYTVLIGTAASDLA
;
A
#
# COMPACT_ATOMS: atom_id res chain seq x y z
N MET A 1 -33.02 -68.53 -2.09
CA MET A 1 -33.07 -67.29 -1.28
C MET A 1 -31.64 -66.89 -1.03
N ASP A 2 -31.15 -65.84 -1.68
CA ASP A 2 -29.78 -65.36 -1.50
C ASP A 2 -29.84 -63.84 -1.30
N PRO A 3 -29.78 -63.35 -0.06
CA PRO A 3 -29.99 -61.94 0.22
C PRO A 3 -28.72 -61.13 -0.10
N HIS A 4 -28.74 -60.60 -1.31
CA HIS A 4 -28.03 -59.45 -1.84
C HIS A 4 -27.26 -58.57 -0.83
N ARG A 5 -25.92 -58.65 -0.96
CA ARG A 5 -24.97 -57.54 -1.16
C ARG A 5 -25.26 -56.27 -0.34
N LEU A 6 -24.54 -56.12 0.78
CA LEU A 6 -24.26 -54.81 1.40
C LEU A 6 -23.72 -53.86 0.33
N ARG A 7 -24.55 -52.92 -0.13
CA ARG A 7 -24.08 -51.74 -0.86
C ARG A 7 -23.55 -50.77 0.19
N ALA A 8 -22.25 -50.81 0.42
CA ALA A 8 -21.56 -49.76 1.15
C ALA A 8 -21.82 -48.43 0.42
N ALA A 9 -22.66 -47.57 0.99
CA ALA A 9 -22.84 -46.21 0.53
C ALA A 9 -21.57 -45.43 0.89
N LEU A 10 -20.62 -45.40 -0.04
CA LEU A 10 -19.44 -44.56 0.08
C LEU A 10 -19.92 -43.10 -0.02
N ALA A 11 -20.08 -42.44 1.12
CA ALA A 11 -20.36 -41.01 1.17
C ALA A 11 -19.12 -40.26 0.68
N VAL A 12 -19.15 -39.85 -0.59
CA VAL A 12 -18.10 -39.02 -1.18
C VAL A 12 -18.21 -37.62 -0.58
N ALA A 13 -17.32 -37.31 0.36
CA ALA A 13 -17.18 -35.96 0.89
C ALA A 13 -16.33 -35.15 -0.09
N VAL A 14 -16.98 -34.27 -0.88
CA VAL A 14 -16.26 -33.18 -1.56
C VAL A 14 -15.78 -32.23 -0.48
N VAL A 15 -14.55 -32.42 -0.01
CA VAL A 15 -13.89 -31.44 0.85
C VAL A 15 -13.43 -30.29 -0.04
N VAL A 16 -14.18 -29.20 -0.02
CA VAL A 16 -13.70 -27.93 -0.60
C VAL A 16 -12.62 -27.41 0.34
N VAL A 17 -11.36 -27.77 0.08
CA VAL A 17 -10.22 -27.15 0.76
C VAL A 17 -10.04 -25.77 0.15
N LEU A 18 -10.49 -24.73 0.87
CA LEU A 18 -10.02 -23.39 0.58
C LEU A 18 -8.60 -23.28 1.13
N THR A 19 -7.61 -23.44 0.26
CA THR A 19 -6.26 -22.96 0.54
C THR A 19 -6.34 -21.44 0.68
N ALA A 20 -5.66 -20.91 1.69
CA ALA A 20 -5.67 -19.53 2.12
C ALA A 20 -5.84 -18.53 0.97
N ALA A 21 -6.72 -17.56 1.19
CA ALA A 21 -6.76 -16.32 0.43
C ALA A 21 -5.33 -15.81 0.21
N ILE A 22 -4.91 -15.69 -1.05
CA ILE A 22 -3.71 -14.92 -1.35
C ILE A 22 -4.02 -13.49 -0.84
N PRO A 23 -3.18 -12.90 0.04
CA PRO A 23 -3.40 -11.54 0.51
C PRO A 23 -3.57 -10.66 -0.72
N ALA A 24 -4.56 -9.78 -0.68
CA ALA A 24 -4.82 -8.95 -1.82
C ALA A 24 -3.59 -8.10 -2.16
N SER A 25 -3.39 -7.87 -3.45
CA SER A 25 -2.43 -6.87 -3.88
C SER A 25 -2.97 -5.50 -3.50
N ALA A 26 -2.37 -4.86 -2.49
CA ALA A 26 -2.48 -3.42 -2.34
C ALA A 26 -2.03 -2.77 -3.65
N THR A 27 -2.75 -1.74 -4.11
CA THR A 27 -2.39 -0.97 -5.31
C THR A 27 -1.91 0.40 -4.85
N PRO A 28 -0.65 0.51 -4.37
CA PRO A 28 -0.16 1.78 -3.85
C PRO A 28 -0.20 2.85 -4.94
N THR A 29 -0.50 4.08 -4.54
CA THR A 29 -0.63 5.19 -5.48
C THR A 29 0.75 5.75 -5.83
N ALA A 30 1.04 5.86 -7.12
CA ALA A 30 2.22 6.57 -7.59
C ALA A 30 2.07 8.08 -7.35
N VAL A 31 3.05 8.68 -6.70
CA VAL A 31 3.08 10.11 -6.40
C VAL A 31 4.35 10.75 -6.91
N THR A 32 4.22 11.99 -7.37
CA THR A 32 5.32 12.92 -7.57
C THR A 32 4.96 14.21 -6.86
N PHE A 33 5.74 14.57 -5.85
CA PHE A 33 5.56 15.86 -5.18
C PHE A 33 6.79 16.75 -5.37
N HIS A 34 6.54 18.04 -5.55
CA HIS A 34 7.53 19.06 -5.83
C HIS A 34 7.70 19.95 -4.61
N LEU A 35 8.95 20.23 -4.25
CA LEU A 35 9.26 21.09 -3.12
C LEU A 35 9.97 22.33 -3.64
N VAL A 36 9.55 23.48 -3.12
CA VAL A 36 10.27 24.74 -3.29
C VAL A 36 10.60 25.26 -1.91
N GLY A 37 11.85 25.61 -1.65
CA GLY A 37 12.24 26.05 -0.31
C GLY A 37 13.57 26.77 -0.26
N THR A 38 13.97 27.10 0.96
CA THR A 38 15.24 27.78 1.25
C THR A 38 15.89 27.24 2.51
N HIS A 39 17.22 27.39 2.59
CA HIS A 39 17.99 27.40 3.82
C HIS A 39 18.11 28.86 4.28
N PRO A 40 17.43 29.27 5.37
CA PRO A 40 17.60 30.62 5.90
C PRO A 40 19.04 30.83 6.38
N PRO A 41 19.60 32.04 6.25
CA PRO A 41 20.88 32.36 6.86
C PRO A 41 20.86 32.06 8.37
N ASP A 42 21.95 31.48 8.88
CA ASP A 42 22.16 31.18 10.30
C ASP A 42 21.15 30.22 10.95
N ALA A 43 20.48 29.37 10.17
CA ALA A 43 19.51 28.40 10.67
C ALA A 43 19.90 26.95 10.37
N ASP A 44 19.79 26.05 11.34
CA ASP A 44 20.04 24.61 11.14
C ASP A 44 18.83 23.85 10.55
N TYR A 45 18.00 24.52 9.74
CA TYR A 45 16.83 23.92 9.13
C TYR A 45 16.54 24.44 7.73
N HIS A 46 15.82 23.63 6.96
CA HIS A 46 15.27 23.97 5.66
C HIS A 46 13.77 24.12 5.75
N GLN A 47 13.21 24.96 4.91
CA GLN A 47 11.77 25.15 4.89
C GLN A 47 11.26 25.55 3.51
N GLY A 48 9.98 25.32 3.27
CA GLY A 48 9.36 25.76 2.05
C GLY A 48 7.92 25.27 1.88
N THR A 49 7.47 25.23 0.64
CA THR A 49 6.17 24.72 0.23
C THR A 49 6.33 23.46 -0.61
N PHE A 50 5.26 22.67 -0.67
CA PHE A 50 5.17 21.54 -1.58
C PHE A 50 3.84 21.51 -2.34
N THR A 51 3.82 20.80 -3.46
CA THR A 51 2.61 20.37 -4.16
C THR A 51 2.64 18.87 -4.36
N ALA A 52 1.49 18.21 -4.28
CA ALA A 52 1.37 16.76 -4.43
C ALA A 52 0.03 16.36 -5.06
N PRO A 53 -0.07 15.19 -5.72
CA PRO A 53 -1.36 14.64 -6.14
C PRO A 53 -2.05 13.90 -4.99
N SER A 54 -3.35 13.65 -5.17
CA SER A 54 -4.10 12.66 -4.37
C SER A 54 -3.35 11.32 -4.33
N PRO A 55 -3.32 10.61 -3.18
CA PRO A 55 -4.12 10.83 -1.98
C PRO A 55 -3.50 11.81 -0.96
N LEU A 56 -2.38 12.45 -1.29
CA LEU A 56 -1.81 13.50 -0.46
C LEU A 56 -2.61 14.81 -0.67
N CYS A 57 -2.52 15.72 0.29
CA CYS A 57 -3.10 17.04 0.13
C CYS A 57 -2.41 17.77 -1.03
N PRO A 58 -3.15 18.61 -1.79
CA PRO A 58 -2.63 19.21 -3.01
C PRO A 58 -1.45 20.16 -2.77
N SER A 59 -1.37 20.73 -1.57
CA SER A 59 -0.30 21.64 -1.18
C SER A 59 -0.13 21.75 0.33
N GLY A 60 1.01 22.29 0.73
CA GLY A 60 1.32 22.56 2.12
C GLY A 60 2.71 23.16 2.31
N THR A 61 3.19 23.12 3.54
CA THR A 61 4.56 23.51 3.89
C THR A 61 5.40 22.30 4.24
N TRP A 62 6.71 22.43 4.13
CA TRP A 62 7.63 21.44 4.67
C TRP A 62 8.72 22.13 5.48
N GLN A 63 9.20 21.43 6.49
CA GLN A 63 10.38 21.79 7.25
C GLN A 63 11.31 20.58 7.33
N GLY A 64 12.59 20.77 7.05
CA GLY A 64 13.58 19.71 7.08
C GLY A 64 14.80 20.06 7.92
N ASN A 65 15.57 19.03 8.26
CA ASN A 65 16.86 19.18 8.93
C ASN A 65 18.02 18.80 7.99
N GLY A 66 19.26 19.08 8.41
CA GLY A 66 20.46 18.68 7.68
C GLY A 66 20.70 17.16 7.57
N GLN A 67 19.87 16.34 8.23
CA GLN A 67 19.93 14.87 8.15
C GLN A 67 18.95 14.29 7.11
N GLY A 68 18.25 15.15 6.36
CA GLY A 68 17.32 14.73 5.31
C GLY A 68 15.92 14.37 5.78
N SER A 69 15.61 14.50 7.08
CA SER A 69 14.23 14.36 7.56
C SER A 69 13.42 15.59 7.17
N ARG A 70 12.21 15.39 6.66
CA ARG A 70 11.29 16.45 6.25
C ARG A 70 9.88 16.17 6.76
N VAL A 71 9.33 17.12 7.50
CA VAL A 71 7.93 17.13 7.97
C VAL A 71 7.12 17.97 7.01
N PHE A 72 6.12 17.36 6.38
CA PHE A 72 5.16 17.98 5.48
C PHE A 72 3.87 18.26 6.23
N THR A 73 3.37 19.50 6.17
CA THR A 73 2.14 19.94 6.82
C THR A 73 1.15 20.41 5.76
N CYS A 74 -0.01 19.76 5.71
CA CYS A 74 -1.02 20.05 4.70
C CYS A 74 -1.75 21.37 4.95
N ALA A 75 -1.93 22.16 3.90
CA ALA A 75 -2.60 23.46 3.98
C ALA A 75 -4.10 23.35 4.31
N ASP A 76 -4.72 22.22 4.01
CA ASP A 76 -6.14 21.94 4.31
C ASP A 76 -6.38 21.47 5.75
N GLY A 77 -5.33 21.35 6.57
CA GLY A 77 -5.42 20.90 7.96
C GLY A 77 -5.66 19.39 8.13
N SER A 78 -5.58 18.59 7.06
CA SER A 78 -5.80 17.13 7.12
C SER A 78 -4.75 16.36 7.93
N GLY A 79 -3.58 16.96 8.17
CA GLY A 79 -2.54 16.43 9.04
C GLY A 79 -1.13 16.70 8.53
N THR A 80 -0.18 15.91 9.04
CA THR A 80 1.23 15.94 8.65
C THR A 80 1.73 14.56 8.25
N PHE A 81 2.76 14.51 7.40
CA PHE A 81 3.54 13.28 7.16
C PHE A 81 5.03 13.59 7.16
N THR A 82 5.85 12.64 7.59
CA THR A 82 7.31 12.79 7.65
C THR A 82 7.97 11.83 6.69
N ALA A 83 8.93 12.31 5.90
CA ALA A 83 9.75 11.48 5.03
C ALA A 83 11.24 11.70 5.32
N ASN A 84 12.05 10.65 5.26
CA ASN A 84 13.49 10.74 5.50
C ASN A 84 14.27 10.47 4.22
N PHE A 85 14.92 11.49 3.68
CA PHE A 85 15.82 11.33 2.54
C PHE A 85 17.18 10.80 3.00
N SER A 86 17.71 9.81 2.27
CA SER A 86 19.08 9.32 2.46
C SER A 86 19.93 9.72 1.26
N GLY A 87 20.67 10.81 1.39
CA GLY A 87 21.61 11.29 0.38
C GLY A 87 22.18 12.65 0.78
N GLU A 88 22.99 13.23 -0.10
CA GLU A 88 23.53 14.57 0.11
C GLU A 88 22.41 15.61 0.00
N VAL A 89 22.19 16.39 1.05
CA VAL A 89 21.06 17.33 1.15
C VAL A 89 21.43 18.71 0.58
N GLU A 90 22.71 19.05 0.61
CA GLU A 90 23.21 20.39 0.29
C GLU A 90 24.47 20.32 -0.59
N HIS A 91 24.82 21.44 -1.22
CA HIS A 91 26.08 21.63 -1.98
C HIS A 91 26.30 20.73 -3.21
N THR A 92 25.42 19.76 -3.46
CA THR A 92 25.47 18.86 -4.62
C THR A 92 24.16 18.93 -5.39
N ALA A 93 24.14 19.74 -6.45
CA ALA A 93 23.00 19.81 -7.36
C ALA A 93 22.75 18.44 -8.02
N GLY A 94 21.48 18.01 -8.02
CA GLY A 94 21.08 16.73 -8.59
C GLY A 94 21.35 15.51 -7.70
N ALA A 95 21.72 15.72 -6.43
CA ALA A 95 21.85 14.62 -5.47
C ALA A 95 20.56 13.78 -5.44
N SER A 96 20.70 12.46 -5.45
CA SER A 96 19.54 11.57 -5.47
C SER A 96 19.71 10.40 -4.52
N GLY A 97 18.59 9.95 -3.96
CA GLY A 97 18.61 8.99 -2.86
C GLY A 97 17.22 8.48 -2.52
N PRO A 98 17.13 7.35 -1.80
CA PRO A 98 15.86 6.80 -1.38
C PRO A 98 15.22 7.65 -0.28
N TRP A 99 13.91 7.53 -0.15
CA TRP A 99 13.16 8.04 0.99
C TRP A 99 12.05 7.08 1.39
N PRO A 100 11.81 6.84 2.68
CA PRO A 100 10.56 6.30 3.18
C PRO A 100 9.73 7.35 3.94
N ILE A 101 8.41 7.14 4.03
CA ILE A 101 7.55 7.78 5.02
C ILE A 101 7.78 7.10 6.38
N THR A 102 8.03 7.89 7.42
CA THR A 102 8.39 7.40 8.75
C THR A 102 7.35 7.72 9.83
N ALA A 103 6.51 8.74 9.60
CA ALA A 103 5.46 9.13 10.53
C ALA A 103 4.33 9.89 9.82
N GLY A 104 3.17 9.95 10.45
CA GLY A 104 2.07 10.81 10.03
C GLY A 104 1.07 11.07 11.14
N THR A 105 0.26 12.11 10.96
CA THR A 105 -0.80 12.54 11.88
C THR A 105 -2.09 12.81 11.10
N GLY A 106 -3.22 12.92 11.80
CA GLY A 106 -4.52 13.13 11.15
C GLY A 106 -4.83 12.02 10.15
N THR A 107 -5.25 12.38 8.94
CA THR A 107 -5.53 11.42 7.86
C THR A 107 -4.31 10.55 7.54
N TYR A 108 -3.09 11.07 7.72
CA TYR A 108 -1.84 10.39 7.38
C TYR A 108 -1.29 9.46 8.47
N GLY A 109 -2.01 9.21 9.56
CA GLY A 109 -1.53 8.33 10.65
C GLY A 109 -1.13 6.92 10.21
N ALA A 110 -1.82 6.39 9.19
CA ALA A 110 -1.52 5.09 8.58
C ALA A 110 -0.68 5.20 7.30
N LEU A 111 -0.31 6.41 6.86
CA LEU A 111 0.42 6.60 5.61
C LEU A 111 1.75 5.85 5.65
N ARG A 112 2.01 5.13 4.58
CA ARG A 112 3.28 4.49 4.24
C ARG A 112 3.67 4.96 2.85
N GLY A 113 4.95 4.92 2.58
CA GLY A 113 5.45 5.24 1.26
C GLY A 113 6.94 5.10 1.17
N THR A 114 7.41 4.94 -0.06
CA THR A 114 8.82 4.90 -0.36
C THR A 114 9.06 5.35 -1.79
N GLY A 115 10.26 5.83 -2.08
CA GLY A 115 10.61 6.29 -3.40
C GLY A 115 12.04 6.77 -3.52
N ARG A 116 12.27 7.59 -4.54
CA ARG A 116 13.54 8.28 -4.79
C ARG A 116 13.29 9.78 -4.91
N ALA A 117 14.16 10.56 -4.29
CA ALA A 117 14.16 12.00 -4.39
C ALA A 117 15.36 12.46 -5.20
N THR A 118 15.19 13.58 -5.90
CA THR A 118 16.26 14.38 -6.48
C THR A 118 16.21 15.74 -5.80
N ILE A 119 17.31 16.10 -5.17
CA ILE A 119 17.52 17.41 -4.55
C ILE A 119 18.17 18.31 -5.59
N ASP A 120 17.54 19.45 -5.86
CA ASP A 120 18.09 20.47 -6.74
C ASP A 120 18.28 21.74 -5.92
N SER A 121 19.52 21.96 -5.46
CA SER A 121 19.88 23.10 -4.62
C SER A 121 20.82 24.04 -5.37
N SER A 122 20.63 25.35 -5.16
CA SER A 122 21.53 26.36 -5.73
C SER A 122 22.92 26.26 -5.07
N THR A 123 23.97 26.21 -5.88
CA THR A 123 25.37 26.29 -5.40
C THR A 123 25.81 27.75 -5.29
N GLY A 124 25.45 28.42 -4.20
CA GLY A 124 25.89 29.79 -3.90
C GLY A 124 27.14 29.82 -2.99
N PRO A 125 27.93 30.92 -3.00
CA PRO A 125 29.00 31.11 -2.00
C PRO A 125 28.42 31.13 -0.58
N ASN A 126 29.21 30.68 0.40
CA ASN A 126 28.85 30.65 1.82
C ASN A 126 28.23 31.99 2.26
N GLY A 127 26.99 31.97 2.76
CA GLY A 127 26.27 33.15 3.26
C GLY A 127 25.08 33.62 2.40
N ASN A 128 24.88 33.08 1.19
CA ASN A 128 23.64 33.29 0.43
C ASN A 128 22.59 32.22 0.76
N PRO A 129 21.28 32.54 0.78
CA PRO A 129 20.24 31.55 0.98
C PRO A 129 20.32 30.46 -0.10
N ILE A 130 20.45 29.19 0.32
CA ILE A 130 20.37 28.05 -0.60
C ILE A 130 18.89 27.90 -1.00
N ALA A 131 18.58 27.93 -2.29
CA ALA A 131 17.24 27.64 -2.81
C ALA A 131 17.13 26.17 -3.21
N PHE A 132 15.97 25.55 -2.95
CA PHE A 132 15.66 24.16 -3.26
C PHE A 132 14.51 24.06 -4.28
N THR A 133 14.64 23.18 -5.27
CA THR A 133 13.61 22.84 -6.26
C THR A 133 13.52 21.31 -6.43
N ASP A 134 13.19 20.62 -5.35
CA ASP A 134 13.33 19.16 -5.30
C ASP A 134 12.14 18.45 -5.95
N THR A 135 12.41 17.24 -6.46
CA THR A 135 11.38 16.34 -6.99
C THR A 135 11.44 14.99 -6.30
N TRP A 136 10.33 14.58 -5.70
CA TRP A 136 10.22 13.32 -4.95
C TRP A 136 9.21 12.41 -5.63
N ARG A 137 9.65 11.25 -6.09
CA ARG A 137 8.82 10.26 -6.80
C ARG A 137 8.76 8.95 -6.03
N GLY A 138 7.59 8.36 -5.92
CA GLY A 138 7.44 7.11 -5.19
C GLY A 138 6.03 6.55 -5.21
N LEU A 139 5.81 5.63 -4.27
CA LEU A 139 4.55 4.96 -4.03
C LEU A 139 4.11 5.28 -2.61
N VAL A 140 2.81 5.55 -2.41
CA VAL A 140 2.21 5.75 -1.09
C VAL A 140 0.92 4.94 -0.94
N ASP A 141 0.60 4.55 0.28
CA ASP A 141 -0.65 3.89 0.63
C ASP A 141 -0.98 4.13 2.11
N PHE A 142 -2.23 3.93 2.51
CA PHE A 142 -2.70 4.04 3.89
C PHE A 142 -2.87 2.67 4.56
N ASP A 143 -2.45 1.59 3.90
CA ASP A 143 -2.60 0.23 4.40
C ASP A 143 -1.44 -0.16 5.35
N ASN A 144 -1.77 -0.36 6.63
CA ASN A 144 -0.91 -0.99 7.63
C ASN A 144 -1.41 -2.38 8.07
N ILE A 145 -2.52 -2.88 7.53
CA ILE A 145 -3.19 -4.14 7.87
C ILE A 145 -3.68 -4.80 6.58
N ALA A 146 -2.97 -5.84 6.13
CA ALA A 146 -3.35 -6.60 4.95
C ALA A 146 -4.85 -6.99 4.97
N PRO A 147 -5.58 -6.76 3.86
CA PRO A 147 -7.00 -7.04 3.81
C PRO A 147 -7.28 -8.53 4.02
N THR A 148 -8.30 -8.82 4.83
CA THR A 148 -8.61 -10.19 5.24
C THR A 148 -9.78 -10.74 4.45
N ILE A 149 -9.68 -12.00 3.97
CA ILE A 149 -10.87 -12.70 3.46
C ILE A 149 -11.50 -13.51 4.58
N LYS A 150 -12.81 -13.33 4.75
CA LYS A 150 -13.63 -14.26 5.54
C LYS A 150 -14.57 -15.04 4.63
N VAL A 151 -14.36 -16.34 4.55
CA VAL A 151 -15.25 -17.26 3.82
C VAL A 151 -16.38 -17.66 4.75
N ARG A 152 -17.60 -17.24 4.42
CA ARG A 152 -18.77 -17.42 5.31
C ARG A 152 -19.38 -18.80 5.16
N ARG A 153 -19.55 -19.26 3.92
CA ARG A 153 -20.14 -20.57 3.61
C ARG A 153 -19.60 -21.08 2.26
N PRO A 154 -18.75 -22.12 2.27
CA PRO A 154 -18.51 -22.94 1.09
C PRO A 154 -19.52 -24.09 1.07
N THR A 155 -20.30 -24.22 -0.01
CA THR A 155 -21.17 -25.39 -0.22
C THR A 155 -20.94 -25.99 -1.59
N ALA A 156 -20.80 -27.32 -1.62
CA ALA A 156 -20.80 -28.11 -2.85
C ALA A 156 -22.02 -29.02 -2.85
N THR A 157 -22.88 -28.88 -3.86
CA THR A 157 -24.08 -29.72 -4.02
C THR A 157 -23.95 -30.51 -5.30
N ARG A 158 -24.05 -31.83 -5.22
CA ARG A 158 -24.04 -32.69 -6.41
C ARG A 158 -25.35 -32.53 -7.18
N LEU A 159 -25.26 -32.30 -8.49
CA LEU A 159 -26.40 -32.24 -9.39
C LEU A 159 -26.67 -33.64 -9.96
N GLY A 160 -27.60 -34.35 -9.32
CA GLY A 160 -28.07 -35.65 -9.79
C GLY A 160 -27.04 -36.78 -9.69
N LYS A 161 -27.21 -37.82 -10.53
CA LYS A 161 -26.36 -39.03 -10.51
C LYS A 161 -25.04 -38.88 -11.29
N GLY A 162 -24.81 -37.74 -11.94
CA GLY A 162 -23.60 -37.46 -12.73
C GLY A 162 -22.43 -36.89 -11.91
N ARG A 163 -21.33 -36.49 -12.58
CA ARG A 163 -20.17 -35.81 -11.96
C ARG A 163 -20.31 -34.28 -11.98
N SER A 164 -21.54 -33.78 -11.90
CA SER A 164 -21.83 -32.34 -11.92
C SER A 164 -22.07 -31.82 -10.51
N TYR A 165 -21.52 -30.66 -10.19
CA TYR A 165 -21.62 -30.03 -8.88
C TYR A 165 -21.96 -28.54 -9.03
N VAL A 166 -22.83 -28.02 -8.15
CA VAL A 166 -22.98 -26.58 -7.93
C VAL A 166 -22.13 -26.19 -6.75
N LEU A 167 -21.20 -25.29 -7.00
CA LEU A 167 -20.39 -24.64 -5.98
C LEU A 167 -21.00 -23.27 -5.69
N ARG A 168 -21.29 -23.01 -4.42
CA ARG A 168 -21.66 -21.67 -3.97
C ARG A 168 -20.65 -21.23 -2.92
N LEU A 169 -20.02 -20.10 -3.19
CA LEU A 169 -19.06 -19.44 -2.31
C LEU A 169 -19.64 -18.08 -1.90
N SER A 170 -19.71 -17.82 -0.60
CA SER A 170 -20.02 -16.50 -0.06
C SER A 170 -18.86 -16.04 0.82
N PHE A 171 -18.30 -14.87 0.49
CA PHE A 171 -17.16 -14.30 1.19
C PHE A 171 -17.35 -12.80 1.41
N ALA A 172 -16.59 -12.24 2.35
CA ALA A 172 -16.49 -10.81 2.57
C ALA A 172 -15.01 -10.40 2.54
N CYS A 173 -14.75 -9.22 1.95
CA CYS A 173 -13.42 -8.66 1.73
C CYS A 173 -13.31 -7.27 2.39
N PRO A 174 -13.37 -7.18 3.72
CA PRO A 174 -13.19 -5.92 4.41
C PRO A 174 -11.76 -5.39 4.20
N ASP A 175 -11.68 -4.12 3.80
CA ASP A 175 -10.48 -3.29 3.84
C ASP A 175 -10.62 -2.27 4.99
N ASN A 176 -9.53 -1.93 5.66
CA ASN A 176 -9.53 -0.95 6.74
C ASN A 176 -9.53 0.50 6.21
N VAL A 177 -9.31 0.70 4.91
CA VAL A 177 -9.32 2.00 4.23
C VAL A 177 -10.48 2.07 3.24
N ALA A 178 -11.37 3.04 3.43
CA ALA A 178 -12.52 3.24 2.54
C ALA A 178 -12.06 3.64 1.13
N GLY A 179 -12.54 2.92 0.10
CA GLY A 179 -12.25 3.22 -1.31
C GLY A 179 -11.04 2.48 -1.88
N ASN A 180 -10.29 1.72 -1.07
CA ASN A 180 -9.22 0.85 -1.58
C ASN A 180 -9.79 -0.24 -2.48
N ASN A 181 -9.20 -0.38 -3.67
CA ASN A 181 -9.53 -1.46 -4.60
C ASN A 181 -8.73 -2.70 -4.21
N VAL A 182 -9.45 -3.78 -3.87
CA VAL A 182 -8.86 -5.01 -3.37
C VAL A 182 -9.17 -6.16 -4.31
N SER A 183 -8.14 -6.88 -4.77
CA SER A 183 -8.28 -8.01 -5.70
C SER A 183 -7.92 -9.34 -5.03
N TYR A 184 -8.70 -10.38 -5.30
CA TYR A 184 -8.51 -11.71 -4.71
C TYR A 184 -8.62 -12.80 -5.77
N THR A 185 -7.79 -13.84 -5.64
CA THR A 185 -7.88 -15.05 -6.46
C THR A 185 -8.51 -16.17 -5.66
N VAL A 186 -9.58 -16.75 -6.18
CA VAL A 186 -10.21 -17.96 -5.62
C VAL A 186 -9.70 -19.17 -6.38
N LEU A 187 -9.02 -20.07 -5.68
CA LEU A 187 -8.61 -21.37 -6.21
C LEU A 187 -9.64 -22.43 -5.77
N ILE A 188 -10.14 -23.21 -6.73
CA ILE A 188 -11.06 -24.31 -6.49
C ILE A 188 -10.32 -25.61 -6.83
N GLY A 189 -10.06 -26.42 -5.81
CA GLY A 189 -9.44 -27.74 -5.97
C GLY A 189 -10.46 -28.87 -5.79
N THR A 190 -10.19 -30.01 -6.42
CA THR A 190 -10.84 -31.29 -6.15
C THR A 190 -9.87 -32.21 -5.42
N ALA A 191 -10.35 -33.01 -4.47
CA ALA A 191 -9.54 -34.12 -3.94
C ALA A 191 -9.47 -35.22 -5.01
N ALA A 192 -8.27 -35.78 -5.23
CA ALA A 192 -7.91 -36.63 -6.37
C ALA A 192 -8.77 -37.90 -6.57
N SER A 193 -9.60 -38.29 -5.60
CA SER A 193 -10.44 -39.50 -5.67
C SER A 193 -11.69 -39.39 -6.57
N ASP A 194 -11.99 -38.21 -7.14
CA ASP A 194 -13.26 -37.98 -7.87
C ASP A 194 -13.14 -37.88 -9.41
N LEU A 195 -11.93 -37.97 -9.98
CA LEU A 195 -11.69 -37.78 -11.42
C LEU A 195 -11.28 -39.05 -12.20
N ALA A 196 -11.10 -40.18 -11.54
CA ALA A 196 -10.95 -41.49 -12.20
C ALA A 196 -12.34 -42.05 -12.52
#